data_AF-A0A1E3P8Q1-F1
#
_entry.id   AF-A0A1E3P8Q1-F1
#
_cell.length_a   1.000
_cell.length_b   1.000
_cell.length_c   1.000
_cell.angle_alpha   90.00
_cell.angle_beta   90.00
_cell.angle_gamma   90.00
#
_symmetry.space_group_name_H-M   'P 1'
#
loop_
_entity.id
_entity.type
_entity.pdbx_description
1 polymer ?
#
loop_
_entity_poly.entity_id
_entity_poly.type
_entity_poly.pdbx_seq_one_letter_code
_entity_poly.pdbx_strand_id
1 'polypeptide(L)'
;MSNILDQLLVEDIARYCPQNFLNFHKCISQNHANPQNCAPQQIELSKCIKSEVPSLQKVMTNCGHLLKEYETCLKTNIAEQGKCLPLLGQVRDCASESIDLSKNTMNNLNPGK
;
A
#
# COMPACT_ATOMS: atom_id res chain seq x y z
N MET A 1 0.06 6.32 14.89
CA MET A 1 0.73 5.01 15.00
C MET A 1 0.42 4.15 13.77
N SER A 2 1.03 4.45 12.61
CA SER A 2 0.63 3.95 11.27
C SER A 2 1.72 3.26 10.46
N ASN A 3 2.88 3.02 11.06
CA ASN A 3 4.05 2.59 10.29
C ASN A 3 4.08 1.08 10.02
N ILE A 4 3.31 0.29 10.76
CA ILE A 4 3.29 -1.17 10.64
C ILE A 4 2.57 -1.62 9.36
N LEU A 5 1.44 -0.99 9.02
CA LEU A 5 0.72 -1.30 7.78
C LEU A 5 1.57 -0.97 6.55
N ASP A 6 2.24 0.17 6.57
CA ASP A 6 3.16 0.60 5.51
C ASP A 6 4.35 -0.36 5.37
N GLN A 7 4.98 -0.74 6.49
CA GLN A 7 6.08 -1.70 6.51
C GLN A 7 5.66 -3.05 5.94
N LEU A 8 4.54 -3.60 6.42
CA LEU A 8 4.05 -4.91 6.00
C LEU A 8 3.71 -4.94 4.51
N LEU A 9 3.08 -3.89 4.00
CA LEU A 9 2.79 -3.78 2.58
C LEU A 9 4.08 -3.70 1.76
N VAL A 10 5.07 -2.92 2.20
CA VAL A 10 6.37 -2.83 1.51
C VAL A 10 7.11 -4.18 1.52
N GLU A 11 7.11 -4.91 2.64
CA GLU A 11 7.72 -6.23 2.75
C GLU A 11 7.04 -7.26 1.84
N ASP A 12 5.70 -7.29 1.82
CA ASP A 12 4.93 -8.15 0.94
C ASP A 12 5.18 -7.80 -0.54
N ILE A 13 5.19 -6.52 -0.89
CA ILE A 13 5.51 -6.06 -2.26
C ILE A 13 6.93 -6.48 -2.65
N ALA A 14 7.91 -6.33 -1.77
CA ALA A 14 9.28 -6.76 -2.03
C ALA A 14 9.40 -8.29 -2.16
N ARG A 15 8.56 -9.06 -1.44
CA ARG A 15 8.54 -10.52 -1.50
C ARG A 15 7.87 -11.06 -2.78
N TYR A 16 6.71 -10.52 -3.16
CA TYR A 16 5.91 -11.04 -4.28
C TYR A 16 6.19 -10.32 -5.60
N CYS A 17 6.62 -9.05 -5.57
CA CYS A 17 6.90 -8.23 -6.74
C CYS A 17 8.34 -7.67 -6.76
N PRO A 18 9.39 -8.45 -6.44
CA PRO A 18 10.75 -7.93 -6.23
C PRO A 18 11.29 -7.21 -7.47
N GLN A 19 11.08 -7.77 -8.66
CA GLN A 19 11.65 -7.23 -9.89
C GLN A 19 10.98 -5.91 -10.30
N ASN A 20 9.65 -5.85 -10.24
CA ASN A 20 8.91 -4.63 -10.57
C ASN A 20 9.18 -3.53 -9.53
N PHE A 21 9.33 -3.92 -8.26
CA PHE A 21 9.68 -3.01 -7.18
C PHE A 21 11.07 -2.37 -7.42
N LEU A 22 12.09 -3.19 -7.66
CA LEU A 22 13.43 -2.71 -7.97
C LEU A 22 13.48 -1.86 -9.25
N ASN A 23 12.76 -2.26 -10.30
CA ASN A 23 12.73 -1.51 -11.57
C ASN A 23 12.12 -0.11 -11.37
N PHE A 24 11.04 -0.02 -10.60
CA PHE A 24 10.42 1.27 -10.28
C PHE A 24 11.36 2.14 -9.45
N HIS A 25 11.94 1.60 -8.36
CA HIS A 25 12.89 2.34 -7.52
C HIS A 25 14.13 2.78 -8.29
N LYS A 26 14.68 1.93 -9.16
CA LYS A 26 15.78 2.28 -10.05
C LYS A 26 15.41 3.43 -10.98
N CYS A 27 14.23 3.38 -11.58
CA CYS A 27 13.76 4.46 -12.45
C CYS A 27 13.65 5.79 -11.69
N ILE A 28 12.98 5.77 -10.53
CA ILE A 28 12.83 6.97 -9.69
C ILE A 28 14.22 7.50 -9.31
N SER A 29 15.13 6.61 -8.92
CA SER A 29 16.50 7.00 -8.57
C SER A 29 17.26 7.68 -9.70
N GLN A 30 16.96 7.34 -10.95
CA GLN A 30 17.59 7.91 -12.13
C GLN A 30 16.86 9.17 -12.65
N ASN A 31 15.61 9.38 -12.22
CA ASN A 31 14.73 10.44 -12.70
C ASN A 31 14.19 11.29 -11.54
N HIS A 32 15.02 11.60 -10.54
CA HIS A 32 14.60 12.35 -9.34
C HIS A 32 13.89 13.67 -9.67
N ALA A 33 14.32 14.37 -10.73
CA ALA A 33 13.72 15.63 -11.16
C ALA A 33 12.36 15.45 -11.84
N ASN A 34 12.12 14.30 -12.49
CA ASN A 34 10.90 14.02 -13.27
C ASN A 34 10.41 12.58 -13.01
N PRO A 35 9.92 12.28 -11.80
CA PRO A 35 9.46 10.93 -11.44
C PRO A 35 8.30 10.43 -12.29
N GLN A 36 7.56 11.33 -12.96
CA GLN A 36 6.51 10.97 -13.91
C GLN A 36 7.03 10.15 -15.11
N ASN A 37 8.32 10.25 -15.44
CA ASN A 37 8.95 9.42 -16.48
C ASN A 37 8.94 7.92 -16.12
N CYS A 38 8.69 7.58 -14.86
CA CYS A 38 8.61 6.21 -14.36
C CYS A 38 7.18 5.65 -14.34
N ALA A 39 6.22 6.33 -14.98
CA ALA A 39 4.87 5.83 -15.16
C ALA A 39 4.78 4.38 -15.69
N PRO A 40 5.59 3.92 -16.68
CA PRO A 40 5.49 2.54 -17.14
C PRO A 40 5.85 1.53 -16.03
N GLN A 41 6.97 1.75 -15.33
CA GLN A 41 7.41 0.89 -14.23
C GLN A 41 6.42 0.94 -13.05
N GLN A 42 5.82 2.10 -12.80
CA GLN A 42 4.76 2.24 -11.81
C GLN A 42 3.52 1.40 -12.17
N ILE A 43 3.13 1.38 -13.44
CA ILE A 43 2.00 0.57 -13.93
C ILE A 43 2.32 -0.92 -13.80
N GLU A 44 3.51 -1.37 -14.19
CA GLU A 44 3.93 -2.77 -14.04
C GLU A 44 3.98 -3.21 -12.58
N LEU A 45 4.52 -2.37 -11.71
CA LEU A 45 4.49 -2.60 -10.27
C LEU A 45 3.06 -2.68 -9.76
N SER A 46 2.20 -1.74 -10.12
CA SER A 46 0.78 -1.73 -9.72
C SER A 46 0.02 -2.97 -10.19
N LYS A 47 0.31 -3.48 -11.39
CA LYS A 47 -0.29 -4.72 -11.91
C LYS A 47 0.14 -5.93 -11.09
N CYS A 48 1.44 -6.06 -10.82
CA CYS A 48 1.95 -7.15 -10.00
C CYS A 48 1.35 -7.10 -8.60
N ILE A 49 1.36 -5.94 -7.96
CA ILE A 49 0.84 -5.79 -6.59
C ILE A 49 -0.65 -6.18 -6.52
N LYS A 50 -1.45 -5.79 -7.52
CA LYS A 50 -2.87 -6.18 -7.57
C LYS A 50 -3.11 -7.67 -7.79
N SER A 51 -2.21 -8.37 -8.47
CA SER A 51 -2.36 -9.79 -8.83
C SER A 51 -1.73 -10.72 -7.79
N GLU A 52 -0.52 -10.39 -7.34
CA GLU A 52 0.39 -11.33 -6.67
C GLU A 52 0.52 -11.08 -5.16
N VAL A 53 0.15 -9.89 -4.64
CA VAL A 53 0.33 -9.55 -3.22
C VAL A 53 -0.92 -9.93 -2.42
N PRO A 54 -0.90 -11.03 -1.63
CA PRO A 54 -2.11 -11.57 -1.00
C PRO A 54 -2.68 -10.64 0.06
N SER A 55 -1.80 -9.96 0.80
CA SER A 55 -2.20 -9.00 1.84
C SER A 55 -2.99 -7.84 1.25
N LEU A 56 -2.58 -7.35 0.07
CA LEU A 56 -3.32 -6.29 -0.63
C LEU A 56 -4.61 -6.81 -1.25
N GLN A 57 -4.62 -8.02 -1.82
CA GLN A 57 -5.86 -8.60 -2.34
C GLN A 57 -6.93 -8.70 -1.25
N LYS A 58 -6.57 -9.14 -0.04
CA LYS A 58 -7.50 -9.16 1.11
C LYS A 58 -8.06 -7.78 1.44
N VAL A 59 -7.20 -6.77 1.51
CA VAL A 59 -7.64 -5.38 1.76
C VAL A 59 -8.56 -4.90 0.64
N MET A 60 -8.25 -5.17 -0.62
CA MET A 60 -9.10 -4.76 -1.75
C MET A 60 -10.46 -5.47 -1.72
N THR A 61 -10.49 -6.75 -1.36
CA THR A 61 -11.74 -7.52 -1.24
C THR A 61 -12.60 -7.03 -0.06
N ASN A 62 -11.99 -6.81 1.10
CA ASN A 62 -12.74 -6.49 2.32
C ASN A 62 -13.08 -5.00 2.44
N CYS A 63 -12.14 -4.14 2.04
CA CYS A 63 -12.20 -2.68 2.22
C CYS A 63 -12.44 -1.93 0.90
N GLY A 64 -12.69 -2.63 -0.21
CA GLY A 64 -12.83 -2.04 -1.53
C GLY A 64 -13.91 -0.96 -1.63
N HIS A 65 -15.00 -1.07 -0.85
CA HIS A 65 -16.05 -0.05 -0.82
C HIS A 65 -15.55 1.25 -0.15
N LEU A 66 -14.92 1.15 1.03
CA LEU A 66 -14.35 2.29 1.75
C LEU A 66 -13.26 2.99 0.93
N LEU A 67 -12.42 2.22 0.23
CA LEU A 67 -11.42 2.75 -0.68
C LEU A 67 -12.06 3.57 -1.80
N LYS A 68 -13.16 3.08 -2.38
CA LYS A 68 -13.89 3.78 -3.44
C LYS A 68 -14.57 5.05 -2.92
N GLU A 69 -15.15 5.00 -1.72
CA GLU A 69 -15.77 6.18 -1.09
C GLU A 69 -14.74 7.24 -0.74
N TYR A 70 -13.58 6.83 -0.22
CA TYR A 70 -12.46 7.73 0.03
C TYR A 70 -11.95 8.38 -1.26
N GLU A 71 -11.74 7.60 -2.33
CA GLU A 71 -11.33 8.14 -3.63
C GLU A 71 -12.39 9.11 -4.19
N THR A 72 -13.67 8.78 -4.05
CA THR A 72 -14.77 9.64 -4.48
C THR A 72 -14.79 10.95 -3.69
N CYS A 73 -14.56 10.89 -2.38
CA CYS A 73 -14.44 12.06 -1.52
C CYS A 73 -13.28 12.96 -1.97
N LEU A 74 -12.10 12.40 -2.26
CA LEU A 74 -10.95 13.18 -2.73
C LEU A 74 -11.22 13.86 -4.07
N LYS A 75 -11.88 13.16 -5.00
CA LYS A 75 -12.27 13.70 -6.31
C LYS A 75 -13.30 14.82 -6.23
N THR A 76 -14.20 14.75 -5.24
CA THR A 76 -15.26 15.75 -5.05
C THR A 76 -14.83 16.93 -4.19
N ASN A 77 -13.83 16.74 -3.32
CA ASN A 77 -13.36 17.75 -2.37
C ASN A 77 -11.89 18.11 -2.64
N ILE A 78 -11.51 18.36 -3.90
CA ILE A 78 -10.12 18.63 -4.30
C ILE A 78 -9.51 19.80 -3.51
N ALA A 79 -10.30 20.86 -3.25
CA ALA A 79 -9.87 22.03 -2.49
C ALA A 79 -9.90 21.81 -0.96
N GLU A 80 -10.59 20.78 -0.48
CA GLU A 80 -10.86 20.55 0.95
C GLU A 80 -10.70 19.07 1.32
N GLN A 81 -9.58 18.46 0.92
CA GLN A 81 -9.31 17.04 1.14
C GLN A 81 -9.35 16.62 2.63
N GLY A 82 -9.20 17.58 3.56
CA GLY A 82 -9.38 17.36 5.00
C GLY A 82 -10.74 16.79 5.38
N LYS A 83 -11.79 17.02 4.57
CA LYS A 83 -13.12 16.42 4.77
C LYS A 83 -13.12 14.89 4.63
N CYS A 84 -12.11 14.33 3.97
CA CYS A 84 -11.99 12.90 3.72
C CYS A 84 -11.19 12.16 4.80
N LEU A 85 -10.65 12.87 5.81
CA LEU A 85 -9.91 12.25 6.91
C LEU A 85 -10.71 11.16 7.68
N PRO A 86 -12.03 11.32 7.92
CA PRO A 86 -12.82 10.26 8.57
C PRO A 86 -12.89 8.98 7.72
N LEU A 87 -13.01 9.11 6.39
CA LEU A 87 -12.99 7.97 5.46
C LEU A 87 -11.61 7.31 5.43
N LEU A 88 -10.54 8.09 5.47
CA LEU A 88 -9.17 7.57 5.58
C LEU A 88 -8.97 6.75 6.86
N GLY A 89 -9.54 7.19 7.99
CA GLY A 89 -9.55 6.42 9.24
C GLY A 89 -10.20 5.06 9.06
N GLN A 90 -11.41 5.03 8.50
CA GLN A 90 -12.16 3.78 8.26
C GLN A 90 -11.44 2.82 7.32
N VAL A 91 -10.85 3.32 6.23
CA VAL A 91 -10.04 2.49 5.32
C VAL A 91 -8.90 1.79 6.07
N ARG A 92 -8.26 2.52 6.97
CA ARG A 92 -7.10 2.05 7.71
C ARG A 92 -7.47 1.05 8.82
N ASP A 93 -8.56 1.29 9.55
CA ASP A 93 -9.11 0.30 10.49
C ASP A 93 -9.45 -1.00 9.76
N CYS A 94 -10.21 -0.91 8.66
CA CYS A 94 -10.56 -2.07 7.85
C CYS A 94 -9.32 -2.82 7.33
N ALA A 95 -8.30 -2.11 6.86
CA ALA A 95 -7.07 -2.74 6.38
C ALA A 95 -6.32 -3.47 7.50
N SER A 96 -6.31 -2.91 8.71
CA SER A 96 -5.68 -3.51 9.89
C SER A 96 -6.42 -4.76 10.36
N GLU A 97 -7.74 -4.80 10.21
CA GLU A 97 -8.55 -6.00 10.49
C GLU A 97 -8.41 -7.07 9.39
N SER A 98 -8.28 -6.64 8.14
CA SER A 98 -8.21 -7.54 6.97
C SER A 98 -6.87 -8.26 6.85
N ILE A 99 -5.82 -7.65 7.38
CA ILE A 99 -4.49 -8.24 7.43
C ILE A 99 -4.28 -8.67 8.88
N ASP A 100 -4.53 -9.94 9.16
CA ASP A 100 -4.35 -10.55 10.47
C ASP A 100 -2.87 -10.41 10.92
N LEU A 101 -2.56 -9.28 11.56
CA LEU A 101 -1.22 -8.87 12.04
C LEU A 101 -0.65 -9.86 13.06
N SER A 102 -1.50 -10.74 13.59
CA SER A 102 -1.13 -11.79 14.53
C SER A 102 -0.22 -12.86 13.88
N LYS A 103 -0.31 -13.09 12.56
CA LYS A 103 0.47 -14.15 11.91
C LYS A 103 1.88 -13.74 11.43
N ASN A 104 2.16 -12.46 11.23
CA ASN A 104 3.48 -12.03 10.73
C ASN A 104 4.47 -11.64 11.85
N THR A 105 4.03 -11.56 13.11
CA THR A 105 4.88 -11.20 14.27
C THR A 105 5.67 -12.41 14.83
N MET A 106 5.70 -13.56 14.15
CA MET A 106 6.46 -14.75 14.61
C MET A 106 7.57 -15.19 13.65
N ASN A 107 8.24 -14.25 12.99
CA ASN A 107 9.55 -14.55 12.42
C ASN A 107 10.38 -13.27 12.31
N ASN A 108 10.80 -12.71 13.45
CA ASN A 108 12.19 -12.29 13.71
C ASN A 108 12.33 -11.63 15.11
N LEU A 109 13.01 -12.38 16.00
CA LEU A 109 13.85 -11.95 17.14
C LEU A 109 13.22 -11.66 18.53
N ASN A 110 13.05 -12.76 19.28
CA ASN A 110 13.61 -13.06 20.62
C ASN A 110 14.05 -11.88 21.54
N PRO A 111 13.51 -11.76 22.78
CA PRO A 111 14.21 -11.20 23.92
C PRO A 111 14.97 -12.34 24.65
N GLY A 112 16.25 -12.50 24.34
CA GLY A 112 17.01 -13.68 24.76
C GLY A 112 18.50 -13.43 25.08
N LYS A 113 18.82 -12.38 25.84
CA LYS A 113 19.75 -12.40 26.99
C LYS A 113 19.82 -11.05 27.68
#